data_AF-A0A928C3C1-F1
#
_entry.id   AF-A0A928C3C1-F1
#
_cell.length_a   1.000
_cell.length_b   1.000
_cell.length_c   1.000
_cell.angle_alpha   90.00
_cell.angle_beta   90.00
_cell.angle_gamma   90.00
#
_symmetry.space_group_name_H-M   'P 1'
#
loop_
_entity.id
_entity.type
_entity.pdbx_description
1 polymer ?
#
loop_
_entity_poly.entity_id
_entity_poly.type
_entity_poly.pdbx_seq_one_letter_code
_entity_poly.pdbx_strand_id
1 'polypeptide(L)'
;MITELNRSYPTARKEHRCMYCGGTIKVGEKYERQTNKYDNQIYDWVCHLECQEVTGLLNMFDNDMGEGIDGEHFVEYLQEWLFYKHYNDETDTYDEGFDPDKLSYHDIVLNIIKELKAK
;
A
#
# COMPACT_ATOMS: atom_id res chain seq x y z
N MET A 1 2.82 20.11 5.15
CA MET A 1 1.67 19.36 4.61
C MET A 1 1.86 19.12 3.13
N ILE A 2 1.70 17.86 2.70
CA ILE A 2 1.62 17.47 1.30
C ILE A 2 0.43 18.18 0.66
N THR A 3 0.64 18.66 -0.56
CA THR A 3 -0.43 19.15 -1.43
C THR A 3 -0.43 18.32 -2.71
N GLU A 4 -1.56 17.67 -3.00
CA GLU A 4 -1.77 17.01 -4.30
C GLU A 4 -1.97 18.08 -5.38
N LEU A 5 -1.14 18.05 -6.41
CA LEU A 5 -1.23 18.93 -7.57
C LEU A 5 -1.98 18.28 -8.73
N ASN A 6 -1.87 16.96 -8.87
CA ASN A 6 -2.51 16.19 -9.93
C ASN A 6 -2.63 14.71 -9.53
N ARG A 7 -3.66 14.03 -10.03
CA ARG A 7 -3.85 12.58 -9.88
C ARG A 7 -4.30 11.96 -11.20
N SER A 8 -3.73 10.81 -11.54
CA SER A 8 -4.05 10.10 -12.78
C SER A 8 -3.96 8.59 -12.61
N TYR A 9 -4.63 7.86 -13.52
CA TYR A 9 -4.75 6.40 -13.50
C TYR A 9 -4.25 5.75 -14.81
N PRO A 10 -2.98 5.95 -15.18
CA PRO A 10 -2.43 5.43 -16.42
C PRO A 10 -2.29 3.90 -16.42
N THR A 11 -2.18 3.34 -17.63
CA THR A 11 -1.69 1.98 -17.84
C THR A 11 -0.17 2.01 -18.05
N ALA A 12 0.55 1.16 -17.32
CA ALA A 12 2.00 1.04 -17.36
C ALA A 12 2.51 0.67 -18.76
N ARG A 13 3.30 1.57 -19.36
CA ARG A 13 4.00 1.32 -20.64
C ARG A 13 5.40 0.74 -20.44
N LYS A 14 5.91 0.82 -19.22
CA LYS A 14 7.15 0.23 -18.72
C LYS A 14 6.90 -0.24 -17.28
N GLU A 15 7.76 -1.09 -16.76
CA GLU A 15 7.67 -1.48 -15.35
C GLU A 15 7.90 -0.27 -14.43
N HIS A 16 7.16 -0.24 -13.33
CA HIS A 16 7.32 0.71 -12.25
C HIS A 16 7.48 -0.02 -10.92
N ARG A 17 8.05 0.64 -9.92
CA ARG A 17 8.04 0.17 -8.54
C ARG A 17 6.96 0.93 -7.80
N CYS A 18 6.11 0.21 -7.09
CA CYS A 18 5.13 0.80 -6.19
C CYS A 18 5.86 1.41 -4.99
N MET A 19 5.56 2.67 -4.72
CA MET A 19 6.18 3.44 -3.62
C MET A 19 5.59 3.10 -2.24
N TYR A 20 4.52 2.31 -2.17
CA TYR A 20 4.04 1.70 -0.93
C TYR A 20 4.73 0.36 -0.68
N CYS A 21 4.33 -0.69 -1.41
CA CYS A 21 4.75 -2.07 -1.11
C CYS A 21 6.12 -2.47 -1.67
N GLY A 22 6.78 -1.61 -2.47
CA GLY A 22 8.02 -1.93 -3.18
C GLY A 22 7.86 -2.93 -4.34
N GLY A 23 6.67 -3.47 -4.55
CA GLY A 23 6.35 -4.44 -5.60
C GLY A 23 6.46 -3.85 -7.02
N THR A 24 6.62 -4.72 -8.01
CA THR A 24 6.67 -4.31 -9.43
C THR A 24 5.24 -4.15 -9.97
N ILE A 25 4.96 -3.00 -10.55
CA ILE A 25 3.79 -2.74 -11.41
C ILE A 25 4.20 -3.14 -12.83
N LYS A 26 3.54 -4.15 -13.38
CA LYS A 26 3.92 -4.74 -14.67
C LYS A 26 3.42 -3.91 -15.85
N VAL A 27 4.04 -4.08 -17.02
CA VAL A 27 3.55 -3.49 -18.26
C VAL A 27 2.12 -3.97 -18.53
N GLY A 28 1.22 -3.04 -18.87
CA GLY A 28 -0.20 -3.32 -19.08
C GLY A 28 -1.08 -3.20 -17.83
N GLU A 29 -0.49 -3.08 -16.65
CA GLU A 29 -1.20 -2.89 -15.38
C GLU A 29 -1.63 -1.43 -15.20
N LYS A 30 -2.81 -1.20 -14.62
CA LYS A 30 -3.23 0.15 -14.21
C LYS A 30 -2.62 0.48 -12.86
N TYR A 31 -2.22 1.72 -12.67
CA TYR A 31 -1.63 2.19 -11.43
C TYR A 31 -2.06 3.63 -11.14
N GLU A 32 -1.88 4.08 -9.91
CA GLU A 32 -2.12 5.48 -9.54
C GLU A 32 -0.80 6.25 -9.62
N ARG A 33 -0.86 7.40 -10.30
CA ARG A 33 0.22 8.40 -10.30
C ARG A 33 -0.32 9.71 -9.77
N GLN A 34 0.20 10.15 -8.63
CA GLN A 34 -0.04 11.47 -8.07
C GLN A 34 1.19 12.35 -8.29
N THR A 35 0.98 13.65 -8.46
CA THR A 35 2.05 14.65 -8.41
C THR A 35 1.81 15.49 -7.16
N ASN A 36 2.78 15.48 -6.25
CA ASN A 36 2.68 16.06 -4.93
C ASN A 36 3.69 17.19 -4.76
N LYS A 37 3.35 18.15 -3.90
CA LYS A 37 4.26 19.20 -3.44
C LYS A 37 4.46 19.08 -1.94
N TYR A 38 5.72 18.99 -1.51
CA TYR A 38 6.12 19.01 -0.10
C TYR A 38 7.43 19.80 0.05
N ASP A 39 7.48 20.71 1.02
CA ASP A 39 8.63 21.60 1.27
C ASP A 39 9.23 22.24 -0.01
N ASN A 40 8.37 22.83 -0.84
CA ASN A 40 8.71 23.41 -2.15
C ASN A 40 9.31 22.45 -3.19
N GLN A 41 9.37 21.16 -2.91
CA GLN A 41 9.76 20.13 -3.85
C GLN A 41 8.51 19.51 -4.49
N ILE A 42 8.56 19.29 -5.80
CA ILE A 42 7.53 18.59 -6.56
C ILE A 42 8.06 17.20 -6.87
N TYR A 43 7.27 16.18 -6.57
CA TYR A 43 7.60 14.79 -6.83
C TYR A 43 6.37 14.02 -7.31
N ASP A 44 6.62 12.91 -8.00
CA ASP A 44 5.56 11.99 -8.37
C ASP A 44 5.51 10.82 -7.39
N TRP A 45 4.31 10.45 -6.98
CA TRP A 45 4.01 9.24 -6.24
C TRP A 45 3.40 8.20 -7.18
N VAL A 46 3.94 6.98 -7.18
CA VAL A 46 3.51 5.90 -8.07
C VAL A 46 3.20 4.66 -7.24
N CYS A 47 1.98 4.16 -7.28
CA CYS A 47 1.57 2.97 -6.51
C CYS A 47 0.56 2.09 -7.24
N HIS A 48 0.47 0.83 -6.81
CA HIS A 48 -0.65 -0.05 -7.17
C HIS A 48 -1.98 0.57 -6.71
N LEU A 49 -3.04 0.33 -7.48
CA LEU A 49 -4.38 0.83 -7.12
C LEU A 49 -4.85 0.21 -5.80
N GLU A 50 -4.53 -1.05 -5.60
CA GLU A 50 -4.88 -1.86 -4.46
C GLU A 50 -4.11 -1.39 -3.21
N CYS A 51 -2.84 -1.02 -3.36
CA CYS A 51 -2.09 -0.42 -2.26
C CYS A 51 -2.67 0.93 -1.86
N GLN A 52 -3.14 1.75 -2.80
CA GLN A 52 -3.84 3.00 -2.44
C GLN A 52 -5.24 2.75 -1.86
N GLU A 53 -5.92 1.68 -2.27
CA GLU A 53 -7.24 1.35 -1.72
C GLU A 53 -7.13 0.89 -0.26
N VAL A 54 -6.16 0.03 0.06
CA VAL A 54 -6.03 -0.52 1.41
C VAL A 54 -5.66 0.55 2.44
N THR A 55 -4.93 1.61 2.07
CA THR A 55 -4.64 2.71 2.99
C THR A 55 -5.92 3.39 3.47
N GLY A 56 -6.92 3.54 2.60
CA GLY A 56 -8.24 4.03 2.94
C GLY A 56 -9.06 3.02 3.76
N LEU A 57 -9.04 1.74 3.38
CA LEU A 57 -9.79 0.70 4.10
C LEU A 57 -9.30 0.47 5.53
N LEU A 58 -7.99 0.62 5.77
CA LEU A 58 -7.37 0.49 7.07
C LEU A 58 -7.24 1.83 7.82
N ASN A 59 -7.77 2.93 7.26
CA ASN A 59 -7.69 4.28 7.83
C ASN A 59 -6.25 4.67 8.22
N MET A 60 -5.25 4.31 7.40
CA MET A 60 -3.84 4.51 7.76
C MET A 60 -3.48 6.00 7.96
N PHE A 61 -4.23 6.91 7.35
CA PHE A 61 -4.04 8.37 7.45
C PHE A 61 -4.72 9.02 8.67
N ASP A 62 -5.39 8.29 9.56
CA ASP A 62 -6.18 8.89 10.65
C ASP A 62 -5.34 9.76 11.61
N ASN A 63 -4.06 9.40 11.80
CA ASN A 63 -3.08 10.16 12.59
C ASN A 63 -2.05 10.89 11.72
N ASP A 64 -2.24 10.96 10.40
CA ASP A 64 -1.34 11.68 9.51
C ASP A 64 -1.54 13.20 9.69
N MET A 65 -0.47 13.90 10.09
CA MET A 65 -0.46 15.36 10.24
C MET A 65 -0.30 16.08 8.88
N GLY A 66 -0.80 15.46 7.81
CA GLY A 66 -0.64 15.87 6.42
C GLY A 66 0.78 15.67 5.89
N GLU A 67 1.57 14.78 6.48
CA GLU A 67 2.90 14.39 5.99
C GLU A 67 2.82 13.27 4.95
N GLY A 68 1.66 12.61 4.85
CA GLY A 68 1.46 11.42 4.05
C GLY A 68 2.10 10.19 4.68
N ILE A 69 2.02 9.08 3.97
CA ILE A 69 2.57 7.80 4.40
C ILE A 69 3.49 7.34 3.30
N ASP A 70 4.75 7.08 3.66
CA ASP A 70 5.72 6.51 2.73
C ASP A 70 5.64 4.96 2.71
N GLY A 71 6.51 4.33 1.91
CA GLY A 71 6.53 2.88 1.80
C GLY A 71 6.94 2.16 3.09
N GLU A 72 7.78 2.76 3.92
CA GLU A 72 8.25 2.14 5.17
C GLU A 72 7.10 2.12 6.18
N HIS A 73 6.47 3.27 6.42
CA HIS A 73 5.30 3.37 7.30
C HIS A 73 4.13 2.51 6.80
N PHE A 74 3.92 2.44 5.49
CA PHE A 74 2.90 1.55 4.91
C PHE A 74 3.14 0.07 5.26
N VAL A 75 4.39 -0.39 5.12
CA VAL A 75 4.76 -1.76 5.45
C VAL A 75 4.62 -2.03 6.94
N GLU A 76 5.06 -1.11 7.80
CA GLU A 76 4.91 -1.21 9.25
C GLU A 76 3.43 -1.34 9.66
N TYR A 77 2.55 -0.47 9.12
CA TYR A 77 1.11 -0.54 9.36
C TYR A 77 0.52 -1.90 8.94
N LEU A 78 0.93 -2.44 7.79
CA LEU A 78 0.48 -3.77 7.37
C LEU A 78 0.96 -4.84 8.34
N GLN A 79 2.24 -4.82 8.74
CA GLN A 79 2.79 -5.81 9.67
C GLN A 79 2.08 -5.78 11.03
N GLU A 80 1.82 -4.59 11.58
CA GLU A 80 1.06 -4.43 12.82
C GLU A 80 -0.36 -4.99 12.68
N TRP A 81 -1.03 -4.69 11.58
CA TRP A 81 -2.38 -5.20 11.31
C TRP A 81 -2.40 -6.72 11.19
N LEU A 82 -1.45 -7.30 10.44
CA LEU A 82 -1.31 -8.74 10.27
C LEU A 82 -1.03 -9.42 11.61
N PHE A 83 -0.13 -8.86 12.41
CA PHE A 83 0.20 -9.39 13.73
C PHE A 83 -1.03 -9.41 14.63
N TYR A 84 -1.82 -8.34 14.65
CA TYR A 84 -3.00 -8.28 15.49
C TYR A 84 -4.17 -9.18 15.02
N LYS A 85 -4.29 -9.44 13.71
CA LYS A 85 -5.45 -10.12 13.13
C LYS A 85 -5.22 -11.57 12.72
N HIS A 86 -4.02 -11.90 12.25
CA HIS A 86 -3.72 -13.14 11.54
C HIS A 86 -2.52 -13.90 12.11
N TYR A 87 -1.82 -13.36 13.10
CA TYR A 87 -0.77 -14.09 13.78
C TYR A 87 -1.37 -15.03 14.85
N ASN A 88 -0.85 -16.24 14.91
CA ASN A 88 -1.24 -17.28 15.84
C ASN A 88 -0.09 -17.54 16.83
N ASP A 89 -0.29 -17.11 18.08
CA ASP A 89 0.68 -17.26 19.17
C ASP A 89 1.01 -18.73 19.51
N GLU A 90 0.09 -19.68 19.26
CA GLU A 90 0.31 -21.10 19.59
C GLU A 90 1.26 -21.77 18.59
N THR A 91 1.17 -21.39 17.32
CA THR A 91 1.97 -21.97 16.24
C THR A 91 3.15 -21.11 15.83
N ASP A 92 3.23 -19.86 16.31
CA ASP A 92 4.22 -18.86 15.91
C ASP A 92 4.22 -18.63 14.39
N THR A 93 3.02 -18.51 13.81
CA THR A 93 2.83 -18.35 12.36
C THR A 93 1.65 -17.45 12.02
N TYR A 94 1.62 -16.93 10.80
CA TYR A 94 0.47 -16.25 10.23
C TYR A 94 -0.51 -17.22 9.54
N ASP A 95 -1.78 -16.82 9.47
CA ASP A 95 -2.80 -17.46 8.65
C ASP A 95 -2.37 -17.60 7.17
N GLU A 96 -2.87 -18.63 6.50
CA GLU A 96 -2.62 -18.83 5.07
C GLU A 96 -3.13 -17.61 4.27
N GLY A 97 -2.26 -17.01 3.45
CA GLY A 97 -2.56 -15.80 2.69
C GLY A 97 -2.12 -14.50 3.36
N PHE A 98 -1.63 -14.55 4.60
CA PHE A 98 -1.27 -13.37 5.39
C PHE A 98 0.18 -13.40 5.91
N ASP A 99 0.96 -14.40 5.51
CA ASP A 99 2.34 -14.59 5.95
C ASP A 99 3.33 -13.70 5.15
N PRO A 100 3.94 -12.68 5.79
CA PRO A 100 4.86 -11.76 5.13
C PRO A 100 6.21 -12.39 4.76
N ASP A 101 6.57 -13.54 5.32
CA ASP A 101 7.80 -14.26 4.93
C ASP A 101 7.59 -15.10 3.66
N LYS A 102 6.33 -15.40 3.31
CA LYS A 102 5.97 -16.26 2.18
C LYS A 102 5.39 -15.50 0.98
N LEU A 103 4.86 -14.30 1.19
CA LEU A 103 4.11 -13.55 0.19
C LEU A 103 4.71 -12.18 -0.04
N SER A 104 4.50 -11.64 -1.25
CA SER A 104 4.79 -10.23 -1.46
C SER A 104 3.76 -9.38 -0.72
N TYR A 105 4.14 -8.18 -0.27
CA TYR A 105 3.18 -7.25 0.32
C TYR A 105 2.03 -6.91 -0.62
N HIS A 106 2.25 -6.93 -1.94
CA HIS A 106 1.16 -6.73 -2.88
C HIS A 106 0.13 -7.87 -2.82
N ASP A 107 0.56 -9.13 -2.74
CA ASP A 107 -0.35 -10.26 -2.61
C ASP A 107 -1.11 -10.23 -1.27
N ILE A 108 -0.44 -9.82 -0.19
CA ILE A 108 -1.06 -9.64 1.12
C ILE A 108 -2.13 -8.54 1.05
N VAL A 109 -1.82 -7.39 0.44
CA VAL A 109 -2.78 -6.30 0.23
C VAL A 109 -4.03 -6.79 -0.50
N LEU A 110 -3.87 -7.61 -1.55
CA LEU A 110 -5.00 -8.20 -2.26
C LEU A 110 -5.86 -9.10 -1.35
N ASN A 111 -5.24 -9.85 -0.44
CA ASN A 111 -5.96 -10.70 0.51
C ASN A 111 -6.69 -9.89 1.59
N ILE A 112 -6.07 -8.82 2.10
CA ILE A 112 -6.71 -7.87 3.02
C ILE A 112 -7.96 -7.25 2.37
N ILE A 113 -7.84 -6.73 1.14
CA ILE A 113 -8.97 -6.12 0.43
C ILE A 113 -10.11 -7.12 0.25
N LYS A 114 -9.80 -8.38 -0.12
CA LYS A 114 -10.80 -9.44 -0.26
C LYS A 114 -11.51 -9.71 1.07
N GLU A 115 -10.78 -9.80 2.17
CA GLU A 115 -11.38 -10.03 3.49
C GLU A 115 -12.30 -8.87 3.90
N LEU A 116 -11.82 -7.62 3.78
CA LEU A 116 -12.58 -6.45 4.23
C LEU A 116 -13.83 -6.20 3.40
N LYS A 117 -13.82 -6.54 2.10
CA LYS A 117 -14.98 -6.40 1.21
C LYS A 117 -15.96 -7.58 1.26
N ALA A 118 -15.56 -8.71 1.84
CA ALA A 118 -16.44 -9.87 2.01
C ALA A 118 -17.36 -9.76 3.25
N LYS A 119 -17.21 -8.71 4.05
CA LYS A 119 -18.02 -8.38 5.23
C LYS A 119 -19.14 -7.42 4.85
#